data_AF-H0GAN3-F1
#
_entry.id   AF-H0GAN3-F1
#
_cell.length_a   1.000
_cell.length_b   1.000
_cell.length_c   1.000
_cell.angle_alpha   90.00
_cell.angle_beta   90.00
_cell.angle_gamma   90.00
#
_symmetry.space_group_name_H-M   'P 1'
#
loop_
_entity.id
_entity.type
_entity.pdbx_description
1 polymer ?
#
loop_
_entity_poly.entity_id
_entity_poly.type
_entity_poly.pdbx_seq_one_letter_code
_entity_poly.pdbx_strand_id
1 'polypeptide(L)'
;MISSVVAAALCIKPPGRLIDRKAGKVNALKQGSTVFAIMRGLALRFNGILRSRSSEALDEWIDDAIDTELTAITRFASVLRRDIDAVKNAIELPWSNGQAEGQINRLKMLKRAMYGRAGPELMGARMLPLNHRN
;
A
#
# COMPACT_ATOMS: atom_id res chain seq x y z
N MET A 1 -5.16 -22.20 -16.32
CA MET A 1 -5.79 -20.90 -16.03
C MET A 1 -4.97 -20.18 -14.95
N ILE A 2 -4.59 -18.92 -15.12
CA ILE A 2 -3.87 -18.16 -14.08
C ILE A 2 -4.91 -17.62 -13.09
N SER A 3 -4.75 -17.90 -11.79
CA SER A 3 -5.62 -17.34 -10.75
C SER A 3 -5.52 -15.82 -10.69
N SER A 4 -6.64 -15.15 -10.38
CA SER A 4 -6.70 -13.69 -10.21
C SER A 4 -5.69 -13.17 -9.18
N VAL A 5 -5.48 -13.91 -8.08
CA VAL A 5 -4.48 -13.58 -7.05
C VAL A 5 -3.06 -13.62 -7.60
N VAL A 6 -2.77 -14.62 -8.43
CA VAL A 6 -1.45 -14.77 -9.07
C VAL A 6 -1.23 -13.65 -10.10
N ALA A 7 -2.25 -13.30 -10.87
CA ALA A 7 -2.19 -12.18 -11.81
C ALA A 7 -1.93 -10.85 -11.08
N ALA A 8 -2.67 -10.57 -10.00
CA ALA A 8 -2.48 -9.37 -9.19
C ALA A 8 -1.07 -9.30 -8.58
N ALA A 9 -0.56 -10.40 -8.02
CA ALA A 9 0.80 -10.46 -7.50
C ALA A 9 1.87 -10.21 -8.58
N LEU A 10 1.67 -10.73 -9.79
CA LEU A 10 2.57 -10.50 -10.93
C LEU A 10 2.49 -9.07 -11.48
N CYS A 11 1.37 -8.38 -11.27
CA CYS A 11 1.16 -6.98 -11.67
C CYS A 11 2.07 -6.03 -10.88
N ILE A 12 2.30 -6.27 -9.59
CA ILE A 12 3.06 -5.35 -8.73
C ILE A 12 4.54 -5.75 -8.65
N LYS A 13 4.89 -6.98 -9.08
CA LYS A 13 6.24 -7.51 -8.92
C LYS A 13 7.22 -6.90 -9.94
N PRO A 14 8.32 -6.26 -9.50
CA PRO A 14 9.29 -5.63 -10.39
C PRO A 14 10.03 -6.69 -11.24
N PRO A 15 10.43 -6.34 -12.48
CA PRO A 15 11.02 -7.28 -13.44
C PRO A 15 12.29 -7.96 -12.92
N GLY A 16 13.18 -7.23 -12.22
CA GLY A 16 14.39 -7.80 -11.62
C GLY A 16 14.17 -8.79 -10.48
N ARG A 17 12.92 -9.01 -10.02
CA ARG A 17 12.55 -10.04 -9.03
C ARG A 17 11.70 -11.16 -9.64
N LEU A 18 11.57 -11.21 -10.97
CA LEU A 18 10.87 -12.29 -11.66
C LEU A 18 11.85 -13.42 -11.98
N ILE A 19 11.46 -14.64 -11.63
CA ILE A 19 12.12 -15.87 -12.07
C ILE A 19 11.61 -16.17 -13.49
N ASP A 20 12.42 -16.75 -14.37
CA ASP A 20 12.14 -16.94 -15.82
C ASP A 20 10.72 -17.47 -16.13
N ARG A 21 10.27 -18.51 -15.41
CA ARG A 21 8.91 -19.07 -15.57
C ARG A 21 7.78 -18.09 -15.23
N LYS A 22 8.03 -17.11 -14.35
CA LYS A 22 7.08 -16.04 -13.99
C LYS A 22 7.14 -14.88 -14.98
N ALA A 23 8.31 -14.61 -15.58
CA ALA A 23 8.45 -13.62 -16.64
C ALA A 23 7.64 -14.01 -17.89
N GLY A 24 7.67 -15.29 -18.30
CA GLY A 24 6.84 -15.79 -19.39
C GLY A 24 5.34 -15.59 -19.15
N LYS A 25 4.86 -15.80 -17.91
CA LYS A 25 3.45 -15.54 -17.54
C LYS A 25 3.08 -14.06 -17.62
N VAL A 26 3.98 -13.16 -17.21
CA VAL A 26 3.76 -11.70 -17.32
C VAL A 26 3.65 -11.30 -18.78
N ASN A 27 4.52 -11.82 -19.65
CA ASN A 27 4.48 -11.51 -21.08
C ASN A 27 3.18 -12.02 -21.73
N ALA A 28 2.76 -13.24 -21.42
CA ALA A 28 1.48 -13.77 -21.88
C ALA A 28 0.28 -12.92 -21.42
N LEU A 29 0.29 -12.46 -20.16
CA LEU A 29 -0.78 -11.58 -19.63
C LEU A 29 -0.78 -10.19 -20.29
N LYS A 30 0.40 -9.63 -20.59
CA LYS A 30 0.51 -8.36 -21.32
C LYS A 30 -0.02 -8.47 -22.75
N GLN A 31 0.26 -9.58 -23.44
CA GLN A 31 -0.24 -9.82 -24.80
C GLN A 31 -1.74 -10.08 -24.82
N GLY A 32 -2.28 -10.77 -23.82
CA GLY A 32 -3.71 -11.09 -23.75
C GLY A 32 -4.60 -9.98 -23.18
N SER A 33 -4.04 -8.95 -22.54
CA SER A 33 -4.81 -7.86 -21.94
C SER A 33 -4.03 -6.56 -21.89
N THR A 34 -4.49 -5.58 -22.67
CA THR A 34 -4.00 -4.19 -22.61
C THR A 34 -4.22 -3.57 -21.24
N VAL A 35 -5.36 -3.86 -20.61
CA VAL A 35 -5.69 -3.44 -19.23
C VAL A 35 -4.63 -3.93 -18.24
N PHE A 36 -4.23 -5.20 -18.32
CA PHE A 36 -3.17 -5.73 -17.45
C PHE A 36 -1.83 -5.02 -17.69
N ALA A 37 -1.48 -4.75 -18.95
CA ALA A 37 -0.24 -4.04 -19.29
C ALA A 37 -0.22 -2.62 -18.69
N ILE A 38 -1.32 -1.88 -18.82
CA ILE A 38 -1.52 -0.53 -18.26
C ILE A 38 -1.43 -0.57 -16.74
N MET A 39 -2.23 -1.42 -16.08
CA MET A 39 -2.21 -1.59 -14.62
C MET A 39 -0.80 -1.88 -14.10
N ARG A 40 -0.09 -2.77 -14.79
CA ARG A 40 1.27 -3.15 -14.42
C ARG A 40 2.25 -1.99 -14.57
N GLY A 41 2.13 -1.20 -15.64
CA GLY A 41 2.94 -0.01 -15.86
C GLY A 41 2.76 1.01 -14.74
N LEU A 42 1.51 1.34 -14.43
CA LEU A 42 1.16 2.27 -13.35
C LEU A 42 1.64 1.78 -11.99
N ALA A 43 1.39 0.51 -11.65
CA ALA A 43 1.80 -0.05 -10.35
C ALA A 43 3.32 -0.02 -10.15
N LEU A 44 4.10 -0.28 -11.20
CA LEU A 44 5.56 -0.22 -11.10
C LEU A 44 6.09 1.21 -11.03
N ARG A 45 5.54 2.14 -11.82
CA ARG A 45 5.91 3.57 -11.75
C ARG A 45 5.63 4.13 -10.37
N PHE A 46 4.44 3.87 -9.81
CA PHE A 46 4.08 4.29 -8.46
C PHE A 46 5.03 3.73 -7.39
N ASN A 47 5.37 2.44 -7.46
CA ASN A 47 6.33 1.83 -6.54
C ASN A 47 7.74 2.45 -6.68
N GLY A 48 8.12 2.88 -7.87
CA GLY A 48 9.34 3.66 -8.10
C GLY A 48 9.30 4.99 -7.36
N ILE A 49 8.21 5.75 -7.49
CA ILE A 49 7.99 7.04 -6.82
C ILE A 49 8.04 6.88 -5.29
N LEU A 50 7.34 5.88 -4.74
CA LEU A 50 7.37 5.62 -3.29
C LEU A 50 8.76 5.29 -2.74
N ARG A 51 9.68 4.82 -3.58
CA ARG A 51 11.05 4.44 -3.17
C ARG A 51 12.10 5.51 -3.48
N SER A 52 11.79 6.47 -4.36
CA SER A 52 12.75 7.50 -4.80
C SER A 52 13.01 8.56 -3.74
N ARG A 53 12.13 8.68 -2.74
CA ARG A 53 12.07 9.81 -1.79
C ARG A 53 11.89 11.19 -2.47
N SER A 54 11.40 11.19 -3.70
CA SER A 54 11.05 12.40 -4.46
C SER A 54 9.62 12.26 -4.98
N SER A 55 8.80 13.29 -4.72
CA SER A 55 7.40 13.32 -5.11
C SER A 55 7.15 13.99 -6.47
N GLU A 56 8.19 14.42 -7.18
CA GLU A 56 8.09 15.20 -8.42
C GLU A 56 7.23 14.52 -9.49
N ALA A 57 7.36 13.20 -9.65
CA ALA A 57 6.62 12.43 -10.64
C ALA A 57 5.22 11.97 -10.17
N LEU A 58 4.79 12.35 -8.95
CA LEU A 58 3.52 11.89 -8.38
C LEU A 58 2.32 12.51 -9.07
N ASP A 59 2.35 13.82 -9.32
CA ASP A 59 1.23 14.54 -9.94
C ASP A 59 0.97 14.03 -11.37
N GLU A 60 2.03 13.89 -12.18
CA GLU A 60 1.96 13.29 -13.52
C GLU A 60 1.43 11.85 -13.47
N TRP A 61 1.89 11.05 -12.51
CA TRP A 61 1.40 9.69 -12.36
C TRP A 61 -0.09 9.63 -12.01
N ILE A 62 -0.59 10.57 -11.20
CA ILE A 62 -2.01 10.65 -10.85
C ILE A 62 -2.84 11.00 -12.08
N ASP A 63 -2.39 11.95 -12.90
CA ASP A 63 -3.08 12.34 -14.13
C ASP A 63 -3.15 11.17 -15.12
N ASP A 64 -2.01 10.53 -15.39
CA ASP A 64 -1.95 9.32 -16.22
C ASP A 64 -2.89 8.22 -15.72
N ALA A 65 -2.98 8.04 -14.40
CA ALA A 65 -3.83 7.03 -13.77
C ALA A 65 -5.32 7.34 -13.92
N ILE A 66 -5.70 8.62 -13.87
CA ILE A 66 -7.08 9.07 -14.09
C ILE A 66 -7.48 8.85 -15.55
N ASP A 67 -6.59 9.21 -16.48
CA ASP A 67 -6.81 9.14 -17.93
C ASP A 67 -6.93 7.71 -18.47
N THR A 68 -6.54 6.69 -17.70
CA THR A 68 -6.73 5.29 -18.11
C THR A 68 -8.19 4.85 -18.18
N GLU A 69 -9.12 5.61 -17.59
CA GLU A 69 -10.55 5.27 -17.45
C GLU A 69 -10.83 3.94 -16.73
N LEU A 70 -9.81 3.32 -16.14
CA LEU A 70 -9.95 2.10 -15.35
C LEU A 70 -10.51 2.46 -13.98
N THR A 71 -11.81 2.25 -13.78
CA THR A 71 -12.56 2.71 -12.61
C THR A 71 -11.85 2.51 -11.26
N ALA A 72 -11.23 1.34 -11.05
CA ALA A 72 -10.51 1.06 -9.80
C ALA A 72 -9.24 1.92 -9.63
N ILE A 73 -8.50 2.17 -10.71
CA ILE A 73 -7.31 3.01 -10.71
C ILE A 73 -7.68 4.48 -10.63
N THR A 74 -8.66 4.94 -11.41
CA THR A 74 -9.14 6.32 -11.35
C THR A 74 -9.64 6.69 -9.95
N ARG A 75 -10.37 5.79 -9.28
CA ARG A 75 -10.80 5.98 -7.88
C ARG A 75 -9.60 6.07 -6.93
N PHE A 76 -8.62 5.19 -7.08
CA PHE A 76 -7.40 5.22 -6.26
C PHE A 76 -6.63 6.53 -6.45
N ALA A 77 -6.41 6.95 -7.70
CA ALA A 77 -5.73 8.20 -8.03
C ALA A 77 -6.49 9.43 -7.51
N SER A 78 -7.81 9.44 -7.58
CA SER A 78 -8.65 10.52 -7.03
C SER A 78 -8.49 10.66 -5.51
N VAL A 79 -8.39 9.55 -4.78
CA VAL A 79 -8.13 9.57 -3.33
C VAL A 79 -6.73 10.09 -3.03
N LEU A 80 -5.71 9.66 -3.79
CA LEU A 80 -4.36 10.19 -3.64
C LEU A 80 -4.29 11.69 -3.91
N ARG A 81 -4.99 12.17 -4.95
CA ARG A 81 -5.04 13.60 -5.29
C ARG A 81 -5.67 14.42 -4.15
N ARG A 82 -6.72 13.91 -3.52
CA ARG A 82 -7.38 14.57 -2.40
C ARG A 82 -6.43 14.76 -1.20
N ASP A 83 -5.59 13.76 -0.93
CA ASP A 83 -4.67 13.74 0.21
C ASP A 83 -3.21 14.00 -0.22
N ILE A 84 -3.00 14.78 -1.29
CA ILE A 84 -1.70 14.90 -1.98
C ILE A 84 -0.55 15.28 -1.04
N ASP A 85 -0.76 16.24 -0.13
CA ASP A 85 0.27 16.68 0.80
C ASP A 85 0.70 15.56 1.76
N ALA A 86 -0.26 14.74 2.21
CA ALA A 86 0.04 13.60 3.05
C ALA A 86 0.82 12.52 2.29
N VAL A 87 0.50 12.31 1.01
CA VAL A 87 1.21 11.35 0.15
C VAL A 87 2.64 11.84 -0.15
N LYS A 88 2.82 13.12 -0.47
CA LYS A 88 4.15 13.73 -0.68
C LYS A 88 5.01 13.62 0.57
N ASN A 89 4.46 13.96 1.73
CA ASN A 89 5.12 13.79 3.02
C ASN A 89 5.51 12.33 3.30
N ALA A 90 4.64 11.37 2.96
CA ALA A 90 4.96 9.95 3.12
C ALA A 90 6.08 9.44 2.21
N ILE A 91 6.35 10.14 1.09
CA ILE A 91 7.45 9.83 0.16
C ILE A 91 8.75 10.49 0.65
N GLU A 92 8.70 11.76 0.99
CA GLU A 92 9.88 12.60 1.23
C GLU A 92 10.45 12.42 2.64
N LEU A 93 9.56 12.22 3.63
CA LEU A 93 9.97 12.11 5.02
C LEU A 93 10.43 10.69 5.36
N PRO A 94 11.39 10.53 6.29
CA PRO A 94 11.84 9.22 6.75
C PRO A 94 10.86 8.55 7.72
N TRP A 95 9.78 9.25 8.10
CA TRP A 95 8.82 8.79 9.10
C TRP A 95 7.81 7.83 8.50
N SER A 96 7.48 6.77 9.24
CA SER A 96 6.41 5.85 8.87
C SER A 96 5.35 5.80 9.96
N ASN A 97 4.08 5.67 9.56
CA ASN A 97 2.98 5.43 10.50
C ASN A 97 3.01 4.02 11.11
N GLY A 98 3.98 3.17 10.73
CA GLY A 98 4.04 1.77 11.17
C GLY A 98 4.08 1.60 12.69
N GLN A 99 4.77 2.49 13.41
CA GLN A 99 4.79 2.42 14.87
C GLN A 99 3.42 2.76 15.48
N ALA A 100 2.77 3.82 14.99
CA ALA A 100 1.44 4.20 15.45
C ALA A 100 0.40 3.11 15.12
N GLU A 101 0.43 2.58 13.90
CA GLU A 101 -0.41 1.46 13.47
C GLU A 101 -0.17 0.20 14.31
N GLY A 102 1.09 -0.10 14.65
CA GLY A 102 1.46 -1.20 15.54
C GLY A 102 0.81 -1.06 16.92
N GLN A 103 0.88 0.13 17.53
CA GLN A 103 0.23 0.40 18.81
C GLN A 103 -1.30 0.32 18.72
N ILE A 104 -1.89 0.86 17.65
CA ILE A 104 -3.34 0.78 17.40
C ILE A 104 -3.78 -0.68 17.21
N ASN A 105 -2.99 -1.49 16.51
CA ASN A 105 -3.29 -2.91 16.32
C ASN A 105 -3.20 -3.68 17.63
N ARG A 106 -2.19 -3.42 18.46
CA ARG A 106 -2.06 -3.98 19.80
C ARG A 106 -3.26 -3.61 20.68
N LEU A 107 -3.66 -2.34 20.67
CA LEU A 107 -4.86 -1.84 21.35
C LEU A 107 -6.12 -2.59 20.91
N LYS A 108 -6.35 -2.66 19.59
CA LYS A 108 -7.52 -3.34 19.01
C LYS A 108 -7.52 -4.83 19.34
N MET A 109 -6.37 -5.49 19.32
CA MET A 109 -6.23 -6.90 19.70
C MET A 109 -6.62 -7.09 21.17
N LEU A 110 -6.11 -6.26 22.07
CA LEU A 110 -6.41 -6.33 23.50
C LEU A 110 -7.90 -6.14 23.76
N LYS A 111 -8.52 -5.14 23.13
CA LYS A 111 -9.96 -4.90 23.23
C LYS A 111 -10.79 -6.11 22.76
N ARG A 112 -10.39 -6.76 21.67
CA ARG A 112 -11.06 -7.97 21.15
C ARG A 112 -10.91 -9.17 22.08
N ALA A 113 -9.71 -9.39 22.64
CA ALA A 113 -9.46 -10.45 23.61
C ALA A 113 -10.29 -10.29 24.90
N MET A 114 -10.72 -9.05 25.18
CA MET A 114 -11.53 -8.71 26.35
C MET A 114 -13.02 -8.50 26.01
N TYR A 115 -13.47 -8.99 24.85
CA TYR A 115 -14.87 -8.88 24.40
C TYR A 115 -15.41 -7.45 24.41
N GLY A 116 -14.55 -6.46 24.18
CA GLY A 116 -14.90 -5.04 24.20
C GLY A 116 -15.12 -4.44 25.59
N ARG A 117 -14.96 -5.20 26.67
CA ARG A 117 -15.24 -4.77 28.06
C ARG A 117 -14.09 -4.01 28.74
N ALA A 118 -12.97 -3.81 28.04
CA ALA A 118 -11.87 -3.02 28.56
C ALA A 118 -12.17 -1.52 28.48
N GLY A 119 -12.40 -0.90 29.64
CA GLY A 119 -12.44 0.57 29.78
C GLY A 119 -11.04 1.20 29.71
N PRO A 120 -10.93 2.54 29.65
CA PRO A 120 -9.67 3.26 29.46
C PRO A 120 -8.59 2.91 30.49
N GLU A 121 -8.96 2.79 31.77
CA GLU A 121 -8.03 2.45 32.86
C GLU A 121 -7.43 1.06 32.69
N LEU A 122 -8.28 0.06 32.44
CA LEU A 122 -7.87 -1.34 32.24
C LEU A 122 -7.04 -1.51 30.96
N MET A 123 -7.36 -0.73 29.93
CA MET A 123 -6.57 -0.68 28.71
C MET A 123 -5.19 -0.05 28.97
N GLY A 124 -5.14 1.07 29.69
CA GLY A 124 -3.90 1.75 30.08
C GLY A 124 -2.99 0.85 30.91
N ALA A 125 -3.54 0.16 31.91
CA ALA A 125 -2.80 -0.76 32.78
C ALA A 125 -2.14 -1.92 32.01
N ARG A 126 -2.73 -2.36 30.89
CA ARG A 126 -2.18 -3.44 30.06
C ARG A 126 -1.30 -2.93 28.92
N MET A 127 -1.48 -1.67 28.51
CA MET A 127 -0.74 -1.10 27.39
C MET A 127 0.57 -0.44 27.82
N LEU A 128 0.56 0.26 28.95
CA LEU A 128 1.71 1.00 29.46
C LEU A 128 2.63 0.07 30.27
N PRO A 129 3.95 0.29 30.23
CA PRO A 129 4.85 -0.39 31.14
C PRO A 129 4.46 -0.07 32.59
N LEU A 130 4.53 -1.07 33.46
CA LEU A 130 4.32 -0.87 34.89
C LEU A 130 5.46 0.00 35.41
N ASN A 131 5.15 1.26 35.75
CA ASN A 131 6.09 2.12 36.46
C ASN A 131 6.39 1.45 37.81
N HIS A 132 7.53 0.76 37.91
CA HIS A 132 8.10 0.41 39.20
C HIS A 132 8.56 1.72 39.82
N ARG A 133 7.71 2.29 40.67
CA ARG A 133 8.12 3.34 41.59
C ARG A 133 9.00 2.65 42.64
N ASN A 134 10.31 2.93 42.61
CA ASN A 134 11.19 2.73 43.76
C ASN A 134 10.77 3.66 44.89
#